data_AF-A0A7R9KBN6-F1
#
_entry.id   AF-A0A7R9KBN6-F1
#
_cell.length_a   1.000
_cell.length_b   1.000
_cell.length_c   1.000
_cell.angle_alpha   90.00
_cell.angle_beta   90.00
_cell.angle_gamma   90.00
#
_symmetry.space_group_name_H-M   'P 1'
#
loop_
_entity.id
_entity.type
_entity.pdbx_description
1 polymer ?
#
loop_
_entity_poly.entity_id
_entity_poly.type
_entity_poly.pdbx_seq_one_letter_code
_entity_poly.pdbx_strand_id
1 'polypeptide(L)'
;MQLGSKETENERFAHYLTKTYRKTASLLANSVKATAMLAGADDALSEVVFQYGRNVGLAFQLVDDLLDFVSSSAAMGKPTAADLKLGLATAPVLFACEK
;
A
#
# COMPACT_ATOMS: atom_id res chain seq x y z
N MET A 1 -6.60 -2.11 -8.94
CA MET A 1 -6.00 -2.22 -10.29
C MET A 1 -6.91 -3.16 -11.03
N GLN A 2 -7.46 -2.75 -12.17
CA GLN A 2 -8.18 -3.69 -13.02
C GLN A 2 -7.12 -4.49 -13.78
N LEU A 3 -7.16 -5.81 -13.68
CA LEU A 3 -6.17 -6.69 -14.30
C LEU A 3 -6.32 -6.63 -15.83
N GLY A 4 -5.32 -6.10 -16.51
CA GLY A 4 -5.20 -6.18 -17.98
C GLY A 4 -4.50 -7.48 -18.39
N SER A 5 -4.89 -8.07 -19.51
CA SER A 5 -4.44 -9.41 -19.93
C SER A 5 -2.95 -9.54 -20.34
N LYS A 6 -2.16 -8.47 -20.26
CA LYS A 6 -0.78 -8.41 -20.81
C LYS A 6 0.34 -8.26 -19.79
N GLU A 7 0.05 -7.96 -18.52
CA GLU A 7 1.11 -7.77 -17.52
C GLU A 7 1.65 -9.12 -17.02
N THR A 8 2.95 -9.19 -16.74
CA THR A 8 3.59 -10.28 -15.99
C THR A 8 3.29 -10.13 -14.49
N GLU A 9 3.58 -11.16 -13.70
CA GLU A 9 3.37 -11.16 -12.24
C GLU A 9 4.16 -10.04 -11.54
N ASN A 10 5.45 -9.93 -11.86
CA ASN A 10 6.32 -8.89 -11.33
C ASN A 10 5.82 -7.48 -11.71
N GLU A 11 5.31 -7.30 -12.92
CA GLU A 11 4.74 -6.02 -13.35
C GLU A 11 3.46 -5.68 -12.58
N ARG A 12 2.56 -6.66 -12.36
CA ARG A 12 1.37 -6.48 -11.53
C ARG A 12 1.72 -6.09 -10.11
N PHE A 13 2.67 -6.78 -9.49
CA PHE A 13 3.07 -6.48 -8.12
C PHE A 13 3.77 -5.11 -8.01
N ALA A 14 4.63 -4.75 -8.97
CA ALA A 14 5.24 -3.44 -9.04
C ALA A 14 4.21 -2.31 -9.25
N HIS A 15 3.19 -2.56 -10.08
CA HIS A 15 2.07 -1.63 -10.27
C HIS A 15 1.27 -1.46 -8.99
N TYR A 16 0.96 -2.56 -8.30
CA TYR A 16 0.32 -2.53 -6.99
C TYR A 16 1.11 -1.68 -5.99
N LEU A 17 2.41 -1.94 -5.82
CA LEU A 17 3.27 -1.15 -4.93
C LEU A 17 3.31 0.33 -5.31
N THR A 18 3.36 0.65 -6.61
CA THR A 18 3.34 2.04 -7.10
C THR A 18 2.03 2.74 -6.75
N LYS A 19 0.89 2.06 -6.94
CA LYS A 19 -0.43 2.56 -6.56
C LYS A 19 -0.53 2.77 -5.05
N THR A 20 -0.09 1.78 -4.27
CA THR A 20 -0.12 1.81 -2.80
C THR A 20 0.77 2.91 -2.24
N TYR A 21 1.94 3.15 -2.85
CA TYR A 21 2.76 4.31 -2.53
C TYR A 21 1.99 5.62 -2.78
N ARG A 22 1.44 5.81 -3.98
CA ARG A 22 0.73 7.05 -4.32
C ARG A 22 -0.50 7.30 -3.45
N LYS A 23 -1.31 6.27 -3.21
CA LYS A 23 -2.57 6.36 -2.46
C LYS A 23 -2.33 6.62 -0.96
N THR A 24 -1.34 5.97 -0.37
CA THR A 24 -1.22 5.87 1.09
C THR A 24 0.17 6.26 1.57
N ALA A 25 1.22 5.57 1.12
CA ALA A 25 2.54 5.73 1.73
C ALA A 25 3.21 7.07 1.45
N SER A 26 2.88 7.73 0.33
CA SER A 26 3.47 9.01 -0.07
C SER A 26 3.14 10.12 0.92
N LEU A 27 1.93 10.15 1.48
CA LEU A 27 1.57 11.14 2.48
C LEU A 27 2.42 10.95 3.75
N LEU A 28 2.49 9.72 4.27
CA LEU A 28 3.29 9.41 5.46
C LEU A 28 4.77 9.74 5.26
N ALA A 29 5.35 9.29 4.14
CA ALA A 29 6.76 9.52 3.80
C ALA A 29 7.10 11.02 3.72
N ASN A 30 6.27 11.80 3.04
CA ASN A 30 6.51 13.24 2.88
C ASN A 30 6.22 14.02 4.16
N SER A 31 5.22 13.62 4.97
CA SER A 31 4.96 14.26 6.26
C SER A 31 6.14 14.15 7.19
N VAL A 32 6.69 12.94 7.37
CA VAL A 32 7.85 12.75 8.28
C VAL A 32 9.12 13.41 7.74
N LYS A 33 9.34 13.41 6.41
CA LYS A 33 10.45 14.13 5.78
C LYS A 33 10.34 15.63 5.99
N ALA A 34 9.16 16.21 5.76
CA ALA A 34 8.91 17.63 5.96
C ALA A 34 9.14 18.05 7.43
N THR A 35 8.68 17.25 8.40
CA THR A 35 8.94 17.51 9.82
C THR A 35 10.43 17.49 10.15
N ALA A 36 11.20 16.51 9.64
CA ALA A 36 12.63 16.45 9.87
C ALA A 36 13.36 17.67 9.27
N MET A 37 13.01 18.07 8.05
CA MET A 37 13.56 19.27 7.41
C MET A 37 13.25 20.54 8.22
N LEU A 38 12.02 20.71 8.69
CA LEU A 38 11.61 21.86 9.51
C LEU A 38 12.29 21.87 10.89
N ALA A 39 12.68 20.68 11.40
CA ALA A 39 13.44 20.54 12.64
C ALA A 39 14.96 20.76 12.45
N GLY A 40 15.43 21.03 11.23
CA GLY A 40 16.84 21.27 10.94
C GLY A 40 17.68 19.99 10.86
N ALA A 41 17.06 18.83 10.60
CA ALA A 41 17.80 17.60 10.31
C ALA A 41 18.61 17.74 9.02
N ASP A 42 19.74 17.01 8.94
CA ASP A 42 20.51 16.92 7.71
C ASP A 42 19.80 16.09 6.62
N ASP A 43 20.34 16.14 5.41
CA ASP A 43 19.76 15.45 4.25
C ASP A 43 19.75 13.92 4.43
N ALA A 44 20.77 13.38 5.11
CA ALA A 44 20.90 11.95 5.35
C ALA A 44 19.76 11.45 6.27
N LEU A 45 19.54 12.14 7.39
CA LEU A 45 18.45 11.81 8.32
C LEU A 45 17.09 12.05 7.66
N SER A 46 16.93 13.15 6.92
CA SER A 46 15.70 13.46 6.18
C SER A 46 15.33 12.36 5.18
N GLU A 47 16.31 11.74 4.52
CA GLU A 47 16.08 10.61 3.62
C GLU A 47 15.79 9.31 4.37
N VAL A 48 16.49 9.04 5.48
CA VAL A 48 16.20 7.88 6.33
C VAL A 48 14.76 7.90 6.85
N VAL A 49 14.28 9.06 7.35
CA VAL A 49 12.89 9.16 7.84
C VAL A 49 11.88 9.07 6.70
N PHE A 50 12.20 9.58 5.51
CA PHE A 50 11.35 9.41 4.33
C PHE A 50 11.17 7.93 3.98
N GLN A 51 12.26 7.17 3.94
CA GLN A 51 12.21 5.72 3.68
C GLN A 51 11.45 4.97 4.78
N TYR A 52 11.60 5.39 6.04
CA TYR A 52 10.80 4.87 7.15
C TYR A 52 9.30 5.10 6.92
N GLY A 53 8.88 6.34 6.67
CA GLY A 53 7.47 6.68 6.44
C GLY A 53 6.90 5.97 5.20
N ARG A 54 7.70 5.83 4.14
CA ARG A 54 7.35 5.08 2.93
C ARG A 54 7.09 3.60 3.26
N ASN A 55 8.01 2.94 3.95
CA ASN A 55 7.89 1.52 4.24
C ASN A 55 6.73 1.23 5.21
N VAL A 56 6.56 2.07 6.24
CA VAL A 56 5.41 1.98 7.16
C VAL A 56 4.10 2.14 6.42
N GLY A 57 3.97 3.13 5.52
CA GLY A 57 2.74 3.33 4.76
C GLY A 57 2.42 2.22 3.77
N LEU A 58 3.44 1.61 3.15
CA LEU A 58 3.26 0.42 2.31
C LEU A 58 2.78 -0.78 3.14
N ALA A 59 3.41 -1.03 4.29
CA ALA A 59 3.03 -2.10 5.20
C ALA A 59 1.61 -1.92 5.75
N PHE A 60 1.24 -0.68 6.10
CA PHE A 60 -0.10 -0.36 6.58
C PHE A 60 -1.17 -0.74 5.55
N GLN A 61 -1.00 -0.37 4.29
CA GLN A 61 -1.98 -0.69 3.25
C GLN A 61 -2.02 -2.20 2.92
N LEU A 62 -0.88 -2.91 3.00
CA LEU A 62 -0.86 -4.36 2.86
C LEU A 62 -1.73 -5.04 3.92
N VAL A 63 -1.64 -4.58 5.17
CA VAL A 63 -2.47 -5.10 6.27
C VAL A 63 -3.95 -4.71 6.07
N ASP A 64 -4.23 -3.47 5.65
CA ASP A 64 -5.60 -3.01 5.32
C ASP A 64 -6.25 -3.87 4.23
N ASP A 65 -5.52 -4.14 3.14
CA ASP A 65 -5.97 -5.00 2.04
C ASP A 65 -6.20 -6.46 2.49
N LEU A 66 -5.36 -6.97 3.39
CA LEU A 66 -5.56 -8.30 3.99
C LEU A 66 -6.82 -8.32 4.84
N LEU A 67 -7.02 -7.32 5.68
CA LEU A 67 -8.19 -7.23 6.57
C LEU A 67 -9.49 -7.06 5.77
N ASP A 68 -9.50 -6.34 4.65
CA ASP A 68 -10.68 -6.30 3.74
C ASP A 68 -11.06 -7.69 3.21
N PHE A 69 -10.05 -8.56 3.05
CA PHE A 69 -10.24 -9.91 2.54
C PHE A 69 -10.67 -10.93 3.63
N VAL A 70 -10.06 -10.89 4.81
CA VAL A 70 -10.26 -11.92 5.87
C VAL A 70 -11.24 -11.53 6.96
N SER A 71 -11.58 -10.25 7.12
CA SER A 71 -12.47 -9.83 8.19
C SER A 71 -13.88 -10.40 8.02
N SER A 72 -14.62 -10.49 9.12
CA SER A 72 -16.07 -10.70 9.08
C SER A 72 -16.77 -9.34 9.11
N SER A 73 -17.98 -9.26 8.56
CA SER A 73 -18.78 -8.01 8.51
C SER A 73 -18.98 -7.37 9.89
N ALA A 74 -18.96 -8.18 10.96
CA ALA A 74 -19.07 -7.72 12.35
C ALA A 74 -17.84 -6.97 12.87
N ALA A 75 -16.64 -7.26 12.37
CA ALA A 75 -15.38 -6.66 12.85
C ALA A 75 -15.01 -5.36 12.11
N MET A 76 -15.40 -5.22 10.84
CA MET A 76 -15.02 -4.07 10.00
C MET A 76 -16.15 -3.05 9.76
N GLY A 77 -17.39 -3.35 10.16
CA GLY A 77 -18.53 -2.45 9.95
C GLY A 77 -18.89 -2.20 8.47
N LYS A 78 -18.32 -2.99 7.54
CA LYS A 78 -18.55 -2.94 6.09
C LYS A 78 -18.68 -4.36 5.51
N PRO A 79 -19.28 -4.52 4.32
CA PRO A 79 -19.31 -5.79 3.62
C PRO A 79 -17.88 -6.26 3.32
N THR A 80 -17.59 -7.52 3.59
CA THR A 80 -16.28 -8.13 3.34
C THR A 80 -16.03 -8.34 1.85
N ALA A 81 -14.75 -8.37 1.46
CA ALA A 81 -14.29 -8.47 0.07
C ALA A 81 -14.88 -7.38 -0.84
N ALA A 82 -14.99 -6.15 -0.32
CA ALA A 82 -15.53 -5.03 -1.08
C ALA A 82 -14.63 -4.70 -2.29
N ASP A 83 -13.31 -4.75 -2.11
CA ASP A 83 -12.37 -4.48 -3.20
C ASP A 83 -12.47 -5.53 -4.31
N LEU A 84 -12.63 -6.80 -3.94
CA LEU A 84 -12.81 -7.89 -4.90
C LEU A 84 -14.11 -7.72 -5.71
N LYS A 85 -15.22 -7.32 -5.06
CA LYS A 85 -16.50 -7.05 -5.73
C LYS A 85 -16.42 -5.87 -6.71
N LEU A 86 -15.51 -4.93 -6.47
CA LEU A 86 -15.22 -3.81 -7.36
C LEU A 86 -14.22 -4.17 -8.47
N GLY A 87 -13.77 -5.43 -8.55
CA GLY A 87 -12.79 -5.90 -9.54
C GLY A 87 -11.38 -5.38 -9.28
N LEU A 88 -11.07 -5.00 -8.04
CA LEU A 88 -9.74 -4.53 -7.65
C LEU A 88 -8.90 -5.73 -7.19
N ALA A 89 -7.84 -6.04 -7.94
CA ALA A 89 -6.81 -6.94 -7.46
C ALA A 89 -5.88 -6.21 -6.48
N THR A 90 -6.00 -6.54 -5.20
CA THR A 90 -5.11 -6.12 -4.10
C THR A 90 -4.14 -7.25 -3.75
N ALA A 91 -3.22 -7.02 -2.80
CA ALA A 91 -2.15 -7.97 -2.49
C ALA A 91 -2.60 -9.42 -2.30
N PRO A 92 -3.66 -9.75 -1.51
CA PRO A 92 -4.09 -11.13 -1.33
C PRO A 92 -4.45 -11.85 -2.64
N VAL A 93 -5.10 -11.14 -3.57
CA VAL A 93 -5.47 -11.69 -4.89
C VAL A 93 -4.22 -11.89 -5.75
N LEU A 94 -3.30 -10.94 -5.75
CA LEU A 94 -2.05 -11.04 -6.52
C LEU A 94 -1.19 -12.22 -6.06
N PHE A 95 -1.02 -12.39 -4.74
CA PHE A 95 -0.31 -13.54 -4.17
C PHE A 95 -1.00 -14.87 -4.48
N ALA A 96 -2.33 -14.92 -4.48
CA ALA A 96 -3.06 -16.14 -4.84
C ALA A 96 -2.92 -16.53 -6.32
N CYS A 97 -2.62 -15.55 -7.19
CA CYS A 97 -2.39 -15.76 -8.61
C CYS A 97 -0.95 -16.21 -8.96
N GLU A 98 -0.02 -16.20 -8.01
CA GLU A 98 1.34 -16.73 -8.20
C GLU A 98 1.28 -18.28 -8.20
N LYS A 99 1.27 -18.90 -9.39
CA LYS A 99 1.40 -20.35 -9.57
C LYS A 99 2.12 -20.71 -10.87
#